data_AF-A0A6G0W037-F1
#
_entry.id   AF-A0A6G0W037-F1
#
_cell.length_a   1.000
_cell.length_b   1.000
_cell.length_c   1.000
_cell.angle_alpha   90.00
_cell.angle_beta   90.00
_cell.angle_gamma   90.00
#
_symmetry.space_group_name_H-M   'P 1'
#
loop_
_entity.id
_entity.type
_entity.pdbx_description
1 polymer ?
#
loop_
_entity_poly.entity_id
_entity_poly.type
_entity_poly.pdbx_seq_one_letter_code
_entity_poly.pdbx_strand_id
1 'polypeptide(L)'
;ARYKTGLKKEPLLKLKQILQSAKHAKASGSTRFCMGAAWKNPNEKDIPYLEEIIKEVKKMGMETCMTLGTINNIQAEKLSKAGLDYYNHNLDTSANFYKKIITTRTYEERLKTLKVVRDAGMKVCSGGIIGYKPISSGAIKHKNVVSNIMQNKYQFINEDAYILKKNSSISLTYKEVNPISFIENAPPNILSLMSKIKIDKKHLSLGLKKIAIKSNWILIEGAGGWHTPISNKYTFSDWVKEEKLKVILIVGIKLGCINHAILTEKSILSDNLICSGWIANNIYPNDKYTSCYIQTLLNYIKSPLLGIVPYLKNINKININEIKIKLPK
;
A
#
# COMPACT_ATOMS: atom_id res chain seq x y z
N ALA A 1 1.11 2.25 -32.10
CA ALA A 1 -0.02 2.45 -31.16
C ALA A 1 -1.27 1.86 -31.80
N ARG A 2 -2.15 1.21 -31.02
CA ARG A 2 -3.38 0.56 -31.53
C ARG A 2 -4.42 1.57 -32.04
N TYR A 3 -4.30 2.83 -31.63
CA TYR A 3 -5.17 3.94 -32.01
C TYR A 3 -4.37 5.05 -32.69
N LYS A 4 -4.88 5.61 -33.79
CA LYS A 4 -4.37 6.84 -34.41
C LYS A 4 -5.06 8.01 -33.73
N THR A 5 -4.31 8.79 -32.94
CA THR A 5 -4.87 9.89 -32.15
C THR A 5 -4.82 11.25 -32.87
N GLY A 6 -4.26 11.32 -34.08
CA GLY A 6 -4.11 12.58 -34.83
C GLY A 6 -3.12 13.59 -34.21
N LEU A 7 -2.44 13.23 -33.12
CA LEU A 7 -1.51 14.11 -32.42
C LEU A 7 -0.23 14.33 -33.23
N LYS A 8 0.17 15.60 -33.33
CA LYS A 8 1.44 16.01 -33.93
C LYS A 8 2.55 15.97 -32.89
N LYS A 9 3.78 15.72 -33.34
CA LYS A 9 4.96 15.74 -32.47
C LYS A 9 5.30 17.20 -32.14
N GLU A 10 5.38 17.51 -30.86
CA GLU A 10 5.79 18.83 -30.36
C GLU A 10 7.24 18.79 -29.85
N PRO A 11 8.02 19.89 -30.01
CA PRO A 11 9.32 20.01 -29.39
C PRO A 11 9.19 20.12 -27.86
N LEU A 12 10.29 19.92 -27.15
CA LEU A 12 10.34 20.19 -25.72
C LEU A 12 10.02 21.65 -25.43
N LEU A 13 9.25 21.88 -24.37
CA LEU A 13 8.95 23.23 -23.89
C LEU A 13 10.26 23.94 -23.50
N LYS A 14 10.30 25.25 -23.76
CA LYS A 14 11.45 26.08 -23.38
C LYS A 14 11.50 26.23 -21.87
N LEU A 15 12.69 26.23 -21.28
CA LEU A 15 12.91 26.37 -19.84
C LEU A 15 12.10 27.53 -19.24
N LYS A 16 12.11 28.71 -19.88
CA LYS A 16 11.35 29.88 -19.44
C LYS A 16 9.86 29.60 -19.27
N GLN A 17 9.24 28.86 -20.19
CA GLN A 17 7.82 28.49 -20.11
C GLN A 17 7.57 27.52 -18.96
N ILE A 18 8.45 26.53 -18.78
CA ILE A 18 8.35 25.56 -17.68
C ILE A 18 8.43 26.27 -16.33
N LEU A 19 9.39 27.19 -16.17
CA LEU A 19 9.56 27.97 -14.94
C LEU A 19 8.38 28.92 -14.69
N GLN A 20 7.78 29.49 -15.73
CA GLN A 20 6.57 30.29 -15.58
C GLN A 20 5.40 29.44 -15.06
N SER A 21 5.20 28.25 -15.62
CA SER A 21 4.18 27.30 -15.14
C SER A 21 4.46 26.83 -13.71
N ALA A 22 5.72 26.56 -13.36
CA ALA A 22 6.11 26.18 -12.00
C ALA A 22 5.84 27.31 -11.00
N LYS A 23 6.13 28.58 -11.37
CA LYS A 23 5.85 29.75 -10.53
C LYS A 23 4.35 29.89 -10.29
N HIS A 24 3.55 29.73 -11.34
CA HIS A 24 2.10 29.78 -11.22
C HIS A 24 1.58 28.65 -10.31
N ALA A 25 2.03 27.41 -10.51
CA ALA A 25 1.65 26.29 -9.66
C ALA A 25 2.01 26.51 -8.19
N LYS A 26 3.21 27.05 -7.92
CA LYS A 26 3.65 27.41 -6.56
C LYS A 26 2.78 28.50 -5.94
N ALA A 27 2.48 29.56 -6.70
CA ALA A 27 1.60 30.64 -6.25
C ALA A 27 0.19 30.13 -5.91
N SER A 28 -0.30 29.12 -6.64
CA SER A 28 -1.56 28.43 -6.36
C SER A 28 -1.47 27.40 -5.22
N GLY A 29 -0.37 27.35 -4.47
CA GLY A 29 -0.21 26.49 -3.28
C GLY A 29 0.33 25.08 -3.56
N SER A 30 0.76 24.78 -4.79
CA SER A 30 1.34 23.46 -5.10
C SER A 30 2.72 23.33 -4.46
N THR A 31 2.95 22.23 -3.73
CA THR A 31 4.26 21.89 -3.16
C THR A 31 5.14 21.09 -4.12
N ARG A 32 4.53 20.47 -5.14
CA ARG A 32 5.18 19.65 -6.15
C ARG A 32 4.83 20.12 -7.55
N PHE A 33 5.81 20.10 -8.45
CA PHE A 33 5.62 20.37 -9.86
C PHE A 33 5.95 19.14 -10.70
N CYS A 34 4.97 18.62 -11.43
CA CYS A 34 5.14 17.45 -12.29
C CYS A 34 5.29 17.87 -13.75
N MET A 35 6.36 17.39 -14.38
CA MET A 35 6.67 17.62 -15.78
C MET A 35 6.59 16.29 -16.53
N GLY A 36 6.42 16.35 -17.85
CA GLY A 36 6.28 15.12 -18.63
C GLY A 36 6.70 15.30 -20.06
N ALA A 37 7.23 14.22 -20.62
CA ALA A 37 7.44 14.07 -22.04
C ALA A 37 6.81 12.75 -22.50
N ALA A 38 6.03 12.80 -23.57
CA ALA A 38 5.31 11.65 -24.12
C ALA A 38 6.25 10.71 -24.89
N TRP A 39 7.23 10.12 -24.20
CA TRP A 39 8.28 9.29 -24.78
C TRP A 39 8.18 7.81 -24.41
N LYS A 40 8.83 6.95 -25.20
CA LYS A 40 9.13 5.58 -24.77
C LYS A 40 10.19 5.59 -23.67
N ASN A 41 11.29 6.28 -23.93
CA ASN A 41 12.41 6.53 -23.05
C ASN A 41 13.08 7.85 -23.48
N PRO A 42 13.76 8.57 -22.59
CA PRO A 42 14.58 9.71 -22.99
C PRO A 42 15.82 9.22 -23.75
N ASN A 43 16.33 10.04 -24.68
CA ASN A 43 17.65 9.80 -25.29
C ASN A 43 18.73 10.45 -24.44
N GLU A 44 19.97 9.98 -24.52
CA GLU A 44 21.09 10.55 -23.75
C GLU A 44 21.31 12.05 -24.04
N LYS A 45 21.08 12.49 -25.28
CA LYS A 45 21.18 13.91 -25.66
C LYS A 45 20.17 14.82 -24.96
N ASP A 46 19.05 14.27 -24.50
CA ASP A 46 17.98 15.02 -23.84
C ASP A 46 18.25 15.17 -22.34
N ILE A 47 19.10 14.30 -21.75
CA ILE A 47 19.37 14.25 -20.30
C ILE A 47 19.93 15.58 -19.77
N PRO A 48 20.95 16.23 -20.38
CA PRO A 48 21.50 17.48 -19.84
C PRO A 48 20.45 18.59 -19.70
N TYR A 49 19.53 18.69 -20.66
CA TYR A 49 18.44 19.66 -20.61
C TYR A 49 17.41 19.34 -19.54
N LEU A 50 17.10 18.05 -19.34
CA LEU A 50 16.24 17.61 -18.23
C LEU A 50 16.87 17.92 -16.87
N GLU A 51 18.18 17.70 -16.70
CA GLU A 51 18.91 18.03 -15.47
C GLU A 51 18.86 19.54 -15.17
N GLU A 52 18.98 20.39 -16.20
CA GLU A 52 18.84 21.84 -16.06
C GLU A 52 17.44 22.21 -15.57
N ILE A 53 16.39 21.68 -16.20
CA ILE A 53 15.00 21.93 -15.79
C ILE A 53 14.77 21.49 -14.33
N ILE A 54 15.23 20.30 -13.96
CA ILE A 54 15.08 19.76 -12.61
C ILE A 54 15.75 20.68 -11.58
N LYS A 55 16.99 21.09 -11.83
CA LYS A 55 17.74 21.98 -10.94
C LYS A 55 17.03 23.32 -10.74
N GLU A 56 16.52 23.92 -11.81
CA GLU A 56 15.83 25.21 -11.72
C GLU A 56 14.49 25.11 -10.97
N VAL A 57 13.69 24.07 -11.20
CA VAL A 57 12.47 23.85 -10.42
C VAL A 57 12.79 23.55 -8.95
N LYS A 58 13.85 22.78 -8.69
CA LYS A 58 14.30 22.47 -7.33
C LYS A 58 14.75 23.73 -6.56
N LYS A 59 15.46 24.65 -7.22
CA LYS A 59 15.85 25.96 -6.65
C LYS A 59 14.65 26.80 -6.21
N MET A 60 13.48 26.57 -6.81
CA MET A 60 12.24 27.23 -6.39
C MET A 60 11.67 26.65 -5.09
N GLY A 61 12.30 25.64 -4.48
CA GLY A 61 11.83 24.99 -3.25
C GLY A 61 10.63 24.08 -3.45
N MET A 62 10.35 23.66 -4.70
CA MET A 62 9.30 22.69 -5.01
C MET A 62 9.87 21.28 -5.08
N GLU A 63 9.05 20.28 -4.75
CA GLU A 63 9.36 18.90 -5.11
C GLU A 63 9.28 18.73 -6.63
N THR A 64 10.27 18.07 -7.22
CA THR A 64 10.35 17.83 -8.66
C THR A 64 9.78 16.46 -9.00
N CYS A 65 8.96 16.38 -10.04
CA CYS A 65 8.41 15.12 -10.52
C CYS A 65 8.46 15.04 -12.04
N MET A 66 8.82 13.90 -12.61
CA MET A 66 8.83 13.71 -14.07
C MET A 66 8.25 12.36 -14.52
N THR A 67 7.57 12.36 -15.66
CA THR A 67 7.27 11.16 -16.45
C THR A 67 8.04 11.20 -17.77
N LEU A 68 9.02 10.30 -17.94
CA LEU A 68 9.86 10.24 -19.15
C LEU A 68 9.82 8.85 -19.84
N GLY A 69 9.00 7.93 -19.33
CA GLY A 69 8.91 6.56 -19.80
C GLY A 69 9.87 5.62 -19.07
N THR A 70 10.59 4.79 -19.81
CA THR A 70 11.58 3.83 -19.27
C THR A 70 12.96 4.49 -19.17
N ILE A 71 13.70 4.22 -18.09
CA ILE A 71 15.08 4.71 -17.90
C ILE A 71 16.00 3.57 -17.44
N ASN A 72 17.30 3.73 -17.69
CA ASN A 72 18.36 2.86 -17.19
C ASN A 72 18.99 3.41 -15.90
N ASN A 73 19.89 2.64 -15.27
CA ASN A 73 20.55 3.03 -14.01
C ASN A 73 21.31 4.36 -14.14
N ILE A 74 22.07 4.54 -15.22
CA ILE A 74 22.89 5.73 -15.45
C ILE A 74 22.00 6.98 -15.55
N GLN A 75 20.91 6.88 -16.32
CA GLN A 75 19.93 7.96 -16.45
C GLN A 75 19.25 8.27 -15.10
N ALA A 76 18.86 7.24 -14.35
CA ALA A 76 18.24 7.41 -13.05
C ALA A 76 19.16 8.12 -12.05
N GLU A 77 20.44 7.74 -12.00
CA GLU A 77 21.44 8.41 -11.18
C GLU A 77 21.65 9.87 -11.55
N LYS A 78 21.75 10.19 -12.85
CA LYS A 78 21.88 11.58 -13.33
C LYS A 78 20.67 12.42 -12.90
N LEU A 79 19.46 11.94 -13.16
CA LEU A 79 18.21 12.63 -12.79
C LEU A 79 18.08 12.81 -11.27
N SER A 80 18.41 11.77 -10.49
CA SER A 80 18.43 11.82 -9.03
C SER A 80 19.42 12.87 -8.51
N LYS A 81 20.66 12.86 -9.02
CA LYS A 81 21.71 13.85 -8.67
C LYS A 81 21.33 15.28 -9.06
N ALA A 82 20.59 15.47 -10.15
CA ALA A 82 20.05 16.78 -10.52
C ALA A 82 18.95 17.28 -9.57
N GLY A 83 18.43 16.40 -8.70
CA GLY A 83 17.43 16.73 -7.69
C GLY A 83 16.03 16.28 -8.07
N LEU A 84 15.86 15.24 -8.89
CA LEU A 84 14.55 14.67 -9.20
C LEU A 84 14.00 13.90 -8.00
N ASP A 85 12.93 14.38 -7.36
CA ASP A 85 12.39 13.77 -6.16
C ASP A 85 11.49 12.57 -6.47
N TYR A 86 10.63 12.70 -7.49
CA TYR A 86 9.64 11.70 -7.86
C TYR A 86 9.71 11.35 -9.35
N TYR A 87 9.60 10.05 -9.65
CA TYR A 87 9.44 9.55 -11.00
C TYR A 87 8.03 8.97 -11.17
N ASN A 88 7.23 9.57 -12.04
CA ASN A 88 5.88 9.12 -12.37
C ASN A 88 5.96 8.02 -13.44
N HIS A 89 5.58 6.80 -13.06
CA HIS A 89 5.58 5.66 -13.97
C HIS A 89 4.52 4.63 -13.54
N ASN A 90 3.32 4.78 -14.08
CA ASN A 90 2.18 3.92 -13.73
C ASN A 90 2.32 2.50 -14.28
N LEU A 91 1.75 1.51 -13.57
CA LEU A 91 1.56 0.16 -14.09
C LEU A 91 0.21 -0.03 -14.80
N ASP A 92 -0.71 0.93 -14.64
CA ASP A 92 -2.01 1.07 -15.30
C ASP A 92 -3.04 -0.08 -15.07
N THR A 93 -2.61 -1.32 -14.89
CA THR A 93 -3.46 -2.51 -14.65
C THR A 93 -2.63 -3.68 -14.10
N SER A 94 -3.28 -4.79 -13.72
CA SER A 94 -2.63 -6.04 -13.32
C SER A 94 -1.85 -6.71 -14.48
N ALA A 95 -0.81 -7.48 -14.13
CA ALA A 95 0.05 -8.19 -15.09
C ALA A 95 -0.75 -9.06 -16.10
N ASN A 96 -1.73 -9.82 -15.60
CA ASN A 96 -2.55 -10.73 -16.40
C ASN A 96 -3.42 -10.00 -17.45
N PHE A 97 -3.81 -8.76 -17.16
CA PHE A 97 -4.65 -7.96 -18.07
C PHE A 97 -3.83 -6.99 -18.94
N TYR A 98 -2.56 -6.75 -18.58
CA TYR A 98 -1.71 -5.76 -19.22
C TYR A 98 -1.58 -5.95 -20.74
N LYS A 99 -1.35 -7.19 -21.19
CA LYS A 99 -1.22 -7.54 -22.62
C LYS A 99 -2.49 -7.27 -23.45
N LYS A 100 -3.65 -7.16 -22.81
CA LYS A 100 -4.92 -6.82 -23.50
C LYS A 100 -5.03 -5.32 -23.77
N ILE A 101 -4.41 -4.49 -22.94
CA ILE A 101 -4.45 -3.02 -23.05
C ILE A 101 -3.25 -2.49 -23.84
N ILE A 102 -2.03 -2.93 -23.51
CA ILE A 102 -0.77 -2.36 -24.01
C ILE A 102 0.09 -3.46 -24.64
N THR A 103 0.48 -3.26 -25.90
CA THR A 103 1.34 -4.20 -26.66
C THR A 103 2.74 -3.66 -26.97
N THR A 104 2.97 -2.35 -26.76
CA THR A 104 4.25 -1.70 -27.11
C THR A 104 5.31 -1.77 -26.02
N ARG A 105 4.95 -2.29 -24.84
CA ARG A 105 5.78 -2.43 -23.64
C ARG A 105 5.28 -3.64 -22.84
N THR A 106 6.13 -4.26 -22.02
CA THR A 106 5.71 -5.35 -21.12
C THR A 106 5.52 -4.86 -19.68
N TYR A 107 4.80 -5.64 -18.87
CA TYR A 107 4.61 -5.33 -17.44
C TYR A 107 5.95 -5.40 -16.69
N GLU A 108 6.80 -6.37 -17.06
CA GLU A 108 8.13 -6.60 -16.50
C GLU A 108 9.08 -5.42 -16.79
N GLU A 109 9.03 -4.83 -17.99
CA GLU A 109 9.81 -3.62 -18.32
C GLU A 109 9.46 -2.44 -17.41
N ARG A 110 8.17 -2.31 -17.04
CA ARG A 110 7.72 -1.25 -16.14
C ARG A 110 8.19 -1.50 -14.72
N LEU A 111 8.05 -2.72 -14.22
CA LEU A 111 8.61 -3.12 -12.91
C LEU A 111 10.12 -2.90 -12.84
N LYS A 112 10.86 -3.23 -13.92
CA LYS A 112 12.30 -2.96 -14.01
C LYS A 112 12.59 -1.47 -13.89
N THR A 113 11.87 -0.63 -14.62
CA THR A 113 12.00 0.83 -14.52
C THR A 113 11.75 1.32 -13.09
N LEU A 114 10.69 0.83 -12.43
CA LEU A 114 10.39 1.19 -11.05
C LEU A 114 11.48 0.77 -10.07
N LYS A 115 12.11 -0.38 -10.29
CA LYS A 115 13.26 -0.82 -9.49
C LYS A 115 14.44 0.13 -9.68
N VAL A 116 14.80 0.44 -10.93
CA VAL A 116 15.89 1.36 -11.27
C VAL A 116 15.71 2.74 -10.60
N VAL A 117 14.49 3.29 -10.65
CA VAL A 117 14.16 4.57 -10.00
C VAL A 117 14.42 4.52 -8.48
N ARG A 118 13.93 3.47 -7.82
CA ARG A 118 14.09 3.29 -6.37
C ARG A 118 15.55 3.09 -5.98
N ASP A 119 16.28 2.28 -6.75
CA ASP A 119 17.69 1.98 -6.51
C ASP A 119 18.55 3.26 -6.64
N ALA A 120 18.13 4.23 -7.46
CA ALA A 120 18.75 5.56 -7.57
C ALA A 120 18.34 6.56 -6.46
N GLY A 121 17.51 6.15 -5.49
CA GLY A 121 17.08 6.98 -4.36
C GLY A 121 15.87 7.89 -4.62
N MET A 122 15.30 7.84 -5.83
CA MET A 122 14.10 8.60 -6.18
C MET A 122 12.84 7.91 -5.65
N LYS A 123 11.81 8.70 -5.36
CA LYS A 123 10.48 8.19 -5.02
C LYS A 123 9.70 7.87 -6.28
N VAL A 124 8.73 6.97 -6.21
CA VAL A 124 7.89 6.58 -7.34
C VAL A 124 6.49 7.16 -7.16
N CYS A 125 5.96 7.80 -8.20
CA CYS A 125 4.55 8.21 -8.30
C CYS A 125 3.79 7.23 -9.20
N SER A 126 3.58 6.00 -8.74
CA SER A 126 2.88 4.92 -9.48
C SER A 126 1.65 4.39 -8.75
N GLY A 127 1.25 5.07 -7.67
CA GLY A 127 0.46 4.45 -6.61
C GLY A 127 1.24 3.36 -5.87
N GLY A 128 0.74 2.96 -4.71
CA GLY A 128 1.29 1.86 -3.95
C GLY A 128 0.20 1.19 -3.13
N ILE A 129 0.48 0.00 -2.64
CA ILE A 129 -0.33 -0.64 -1.61
C ILE A 129 0.61 -0.80 -0.44
N ILE A 130 0.19 -0.26 0.70
CA ILE A 130 0.93 -0.42 1.95
C ILE A 130 0.07 -1.20 2.93
N GLY A 131 0.71 -2.13 3.63
CA GLY A 131 0.13 -2.79 4.79
C GLY A 131 0.39 -1.96 6.04
N TYR A 132 -0.61 -1.86 6.91
CA TYR A 132 -0.54 -1.14 8.17
C TYR A 132 -1.18 -1.96 9.28
N LYS A 133 -0.46 -2.17 10.39
CA LYS A 133 -0.96 -2.84 11.59
C LYS A 133 -0.73 -1.91 12.77
N PRO A 134 -1.64 -0.98 13.06
CA PRO A 134 -1.40 0.08 14.04
C PRO A 134 -1.07 -0.45 15.45
N ILE A 135 -1.66 -1.60 15.81
CA ILE A 135 -1.48 -2.27 17.10
C ILE A 135 -1.25 -3.76 16.85
N SER A 136 -0.25 -4.34 17.51
CA SER A 136 -0.01 -5.78 17.48
C SER A 136 0.31 -6.31 18.88
N SER A 137 -0.05 -7.58 19.10
CA SER A 137 0.33 -8.37 20.28
C SER A 137 1.09 -9.61 19.82
N GLY A 138 1.88 -10.23 20.69
CA GLY A 138 2.60 -11.48 20.38
C GLY A 138 3.85 -11.29 19.51
N ALA A 139 4.61 -10.20 19.68
CA ALA A 139 5.85 -10.00 18.95
C ALA A 139 6.94 -10.99 19.41
N ILE A 140 7.61 -11.64 18.46
CA ILE A 140 8.65 -12.65 18.72
C ILE A 140 10.04 -12.09 18.44
N LYS A 141 11.06 -12.69 19.07
CA LYS A 141 12.47 -12.33 18.82
C LYS A 141 12.87 -12.79 17.41
N HIS A 142 13.21 -11.84 16.54
CA HIS A 142 13.68 -12.14 15.20
C HIS A 142 15.22 -12.11 15.16
N LYS A 143 15.86 -13.21 14.74
CA LYS A 143 17.33 -13.38 14.79
C LYS A 143 18.10 -12.63 13.70
N ASN A 144 17.46 -12.14 12.64
CA ASN A 144 18.13 -11.46 11.54
C ASN A 144 17.34 -10.25 11.03
N VAL A 145 17.59 -9.09 11.63
CA VAL A 145 17.44 -7.81 10.93
C VAL A 145 18.83 -7.20 10.87
N VAL A 146 19.45 -7.29 9.70
CA VAL A 146 20.79 -6.80 9.44
C VAL A 146 20.80 -5.28 9.58
N SER A 147 21.16 -4.78 10.76
CA SER A 147 21.86 -3.50 10.86
C SER A 147 23.35 -3.82 10.79
N ASN A 148 24.02 -3.37 9.71
CA ASN A 148 25.47 -3.43 9.51
C ASN A 148 26.26 -2.57 10.51
N ILE A 149 25.82 -2.49 11.76
CA ILE A 149 26.53 -1.81 12.84
C ILE A 149 26.51 -2.77 14.02
N MET A 150 27.70 -3.16 14.44
CA MET A 150 27.95 -4.05 15.56
C MET A 150 27.09 -3.66 16.76
N GLN A 151 26.13 -4.52 17.10
CA GLN A 151 25.64 -4.83 18.45
C GLN A 151 24.52 -5.88 18.32
N ASN A 152 24.59 -6.92 19.15
CA ASN A 152 23.56 -7.94 19.35
C ASN A 152 22.23 -7.33 19.86
N LYS A 153 21.48 -6.62 19.00
CA LYS A 153 20.14 -6.12 19.31
C LYS A 153 19.11 -7.00 18.62
N TYR A 154 18.53 -7.91 19.39
CA TYR A 154 17.30 -8.59 18.98
C TYR A 154 16.20 -7.55 18.78
N GLN A 155 15.54 -7.57 17.62
CA GLN A 155 14.32 -6.81 17.41
C GLN A 155 13.12 -7.73 17.63
N PHE A 156 12.18 -7.28 18.47
CA PHE A 156 10.88 -7.94 18.59
C PHE A 156 10.00 -7.50 17.42
N ILE A 157 9.49 -8.48 16.69
CA ILE A 157 8.74 -8.28 15.46
C ILE A 157 7.47 -9.13 15.56
N ASN A 158 6.34 -8.52 15.28
CA ASN A 158 5.08 -9.22 15.05
C ASN A 158 5.07 -9.72 13.60
N GLU A 159 4.77 -11.01 13.43
CA GLU A 159 4.79 -11.69 12.12
C GLU A 159 3.80 -11.06 11.13
N ASP A 160 2.58 -10.73 11.58
CA ASP A 160 1.57 -10.11 10.71
C ASP A 160 2.07 -8.76 10.17
N ALA A 161 2.61 -7.91 11.04
CA ALA A 161 3.22 -6.63 10.67
C ALA A 161 4.40 -6.82 9.70
N TYR A 162 5.21 -7.85 9.91
CA TYR A 162 6.32 -8.17 9.02
C TYR A 162 5.83 -8.62 7.63
N ILE A 163 4.81 -9.47 7.56
CA ILE A 163 4.19 -9.92 6.31
C ILE A 163 3.58 -8.74 5.56
N LEU A 164 2.86 -7.85 6.26
CA LEU A 164 2.32 -6.62 5.70
C LEU A 164 3.41 -5.72 5.12
N LYS A 165 4.51 -5.51 5.87
CA LYS A 165 5.67 -4.74 5.40
C LYS A 165 6.29 -5.37 4.16
N LYS A 166 6.50 -6.69 4.16
CA LYS A 166 7.12 -7.44 3.06
C LYS A 166 6.28 -7.41 1.78
N ASN A 167 4.96 -7.44 1.91
CA ASN A 167 4.02 -7.40 0.77
C ASN A 167 3.60 -5.99 0.37
N SER A 168 4.09 -4.95 1.06
CA SER A 168 3.89 -3.57 0.65
C SER A 168 4.70 -3.26 -0.61
N SER A 169 4.12 -2.55 -1.57
CA SER A 169 4.84 -2.15 -2.79
C SER A 169 5.71 -0.90 -2.62
N ILE A 170 5.65 -0.28 -1.44
CA ILE A 170 6.46 0.86 -1.01
C ILE A 170 7.29 0.44 0.19
N SER A 171 8.56 0.86 0.21
CA SER A 171 9.45 0.63 1.34
C SER A 171 9.00 1.46 2.55
N LEU A 172 8.74 0.78 3.67
CA LEU A 172 8.37 1.38 4.95
C LEU A 172 9.34 0.89 6.03
N THR A 173 9.59 1.72 7.04
CA THR A 173 10.24 1.24 8.27
C THR A 173 9.27 0.36 9.06
N TYR A 174 9.79 -0.53 9.92
CA TYR A 174 8.92 -1.38 10.74
C TYR A 174 7.99 -0.56 11.64
N LYS A 175 8.49 0.53 12.23
CA LYS A 175 7.72 1.42 13.12
C LYS A 175 6.63 2.21 12.38
N GLU A 176 6.77 2.42 11.08
CA GLU A 176 5.69 2.99 10.25
C GLU A 176 4.56 1.99 10.01
N VAL A 177 4.88 0.71 9.84
CA VAL A 177 3.86 -0.35 9.65
C VAL A 177 3.20 -0.70 10.97
N ASN A 178 3.97 -0.84 12.04
CA ASN A 178 3.49 -1.25 13.35
C ASN A 178 4.11 -0.39 14.47
N PRO A 179 3.48 0.75 14.79
CA PRO A 179 4.00 1.71 15.77
C PRO A 179 3.83 1.24 17.22
N ILE A 180 2.79 0.46 17.52
CA ILE A 180 2.50 -0.09 18.84
C ILE A 180 2.57 -1.62 18.73
N SER A 181 3.56 -2.22 19.38
CA SER A 181 3.78 -3.67 19.35
C SER A 181 4.06 -4.16 20.76
N PHE A 182 3.28 -5.15 21.20
CA PHE A 182 3.47 -5.83 22.48
C PHE A 182 4.10 -7.20 22.27
N ILE A 183 5.00 -7.58 23.17
CA ILE A 183 5.67 -8.88 23.16
C ILE A 183 4.69 -9.99 23.53
N GLU A 184 3.91 -9.77 24.58
CA GLU A 184 2.92 -10.74 25.06
C GLU A 184 1.72 -10.84 24.11
N ASN A 185 1.12 -12.04 24.07
CA ASN A 185 -0.06 -12.31 23.25
C ASN A 185 -1.32 -12.25 24.11
N ALA A 186 -1.89 -11.05 24.26
CA ALA A 186 -3.12 -10.79 25.00
C ALA A 186 -3.87 -9.58 24.40
N PRO A 187 -5.13 -9.32 24.83
CA PRO A 187 -5.88 -8.16 24.39
C PRO A 187 -5.12 -6.84 24.58
N PRO A 188 -5.12 -5.92 23.58
CA PRO A 188 -4.30 -4.71 23.62
C PRO A 188 -4.58 -3.79 24.82
N ASN A 189 -5.82 -3.70 25.29
CA ASN A 189 -6.14 -2.89 26.48
C ASN A 189 -5.44 -3.41 27.75
N ILE A 190 -5.33 -4.73 27.92
CA ILE A 190 -4.65 -5.33 29.07
C ILE A 190 -3.15 -5.06 28.98
N LEU A 191 -2.56 -5.30 27.83
CA LEU A 191 -1.13 -5.08 27.60
C LEU A 191 -0.75 -3.60 27.71
N SER A 192 -1.61 -2.70 27.24
CA SER A 192 -1.47 -1.26 27.39
C SER A 192 -1.35 -0.85 28.86
N LEU A 193 -2.19 -1.42 29.74
CA LEU A 193 -2.15 -1.17 31.17
C LEU A 193 -0.88 -1.73 31.83
N MET A 194 -0.55 -3.00 31.55
CA MET A 194 0.60 -3.69 32.15
C MET A 194 1.94 -3.04 31.76
N SER A 195 2.08 -2.65 30.50
CA SER A 195 3.31 -2.01 29.97
C SER A 195 3.36 -0.49 30.15
N LYS A 196 2.29 0.12 30.68
CA LYS A 196 2.11 1.59 30.77
C LYS A 196 2.22 2.31 29.41
N ILE A 197 1.97 1.61 28.30
CA ILE A 197 1.94 2.19 26.95
C ILE A 197 0.50 2.57 26.64
N LYS A 198 0.17 3.87 26.69
CA LYS A 198 -1.19 4.33 26.40
C LYS A 198 -1.52 4.22 24.92
N ILE A 199 -2.60 3.52 24.61
CA ILE A 199 -3.20 3.51 23.26
C ILE A 199 -4.28 4.60 23.20
N ASP A 200 -4.11 5.55 22.29
CA ASP A 200 -5.05 6.65 22.03
C ASP A 200 -5.44 6.64 20.55
N LYS A 201 -6.74 6.78 20.25
CA LYS A 201 -7.25 6.88 18.88
C LYS A 201 -6.52 7.96 18.08
N LYS A 202 -6.20 9.11 18.71
CA LYS A 202 -5.43 10.19 18.07
C LYS A 202 -4.06 9.73 17.59
N HIS A 203 -3.38 8.87 18.35
CA HIS A 203 -2.07 8.33 17.95
C HIS A 203 -2.20 7.36 16.77
N LEU A 204 -3.26 6.53 16.74
CA LEU A 204 -3.54 5.65 15.61
C LEU A 204 -3.82 6.46 14.34
N SER A 205 -4.65 7.50 14.43
CA SER A 205 -4.96 8.43 13.35
C SER A 205 -3.72 9.17 12.83
N LEU A 206 -2.84 9.63 13.73
CA LEU A 206 -1.57 10.26 13.33
C LEU A 206 -0.65 9.28 12.59
N GLY A 207 -0.59 8.02 13.03
CA GLY A 207 0.13 6.96 12.34
C GLY A 207 -0.41 6.72 10.94
N LEU A 208 -1.73 6.59 10.80
CA LEU A 208 -2.41 6.44 9.51
C LEU A 208 -2.13 7.63 8.57
N LYS A 209 -2.25 8.86 9.07
CA LYS A 209 -1.96 10.08 8.28
C LYS A 209 -0.52 10.11 7.75
N LYS A 210 0.46 9.71 8.56
CA LYS A 210 1.87 9.67 8.14
C LYS A 210 2.10 8.73 6.96
N ILE A 211 1.49 7.55 7.00
CA ILE A 211 1.66 6.57 5.93
C ILE A 211 0.78 6.87 4.70
N ALA A 212 -0.35 7.54 4.88
CA ALA A 212 -1.25 7.95 3.80
C ALA A 212 -0.60 8.95 2.83
N ILE A 213 0.39 9.72 3.28
CA ILE A 213 1.18 10.60 2.39
C ILE A 213 1.98 9.78 1.35
N LYS A 214 2.29 8.52 1.66
CA LYS A 214 3.09 7.64 0.79
C LYS A 214 2.24 6.81 -0.16
N SER A 215 0.98 6.55 0.16
CA SER A 215 0.14 5.62 -0.57
C SER A 215 -1.34 6.00 -0.52
N ASN A 216 -2.01 5.89 -1.66
CA ASN A 216 -3.45 6.04 -1.78
C ASN A 216 -4.24 4.73 -1.56
N TRP A 217 -3.55 3.59 -1.52
CA TRP A 217 -4.12 2.31 -1.09
C TRP A 217 -3.41 1.82 0.17
N ILE A 218 -4.18 1.67 1.24
CA ILE A 218 -3.70 1.26 2.56
C ILE A 218 -4.58 0.10 3.01
N LEU A 219 -3.96 -1.06 3.20
CA LEU A 219 -4.61 -2.20 3.84
C LEU A 219 -4.31 -2.15 5.33
N ILE A 220 -5.34 -1.93 6.14
CA ILE A 220 -5.22 -1.84 7.59
C ILE A 220 -5.67 -3.17 8.19
N GLU A 221 -4.77 -3.84 8.89
CA GLU A 221 -5.11 -5.02 9.67
C GLU A 221 -5.40 -4.62 11.11
N GLY A 222 -6.55 -5.06 11.62
CA GLY A 222 -6.91 -4.89 13.03
C GLY A 222 -6.13 -5.80 13.97
N ALA A 223 -6.55 -5.79 15.23
CA ALA A 223 -6.10 -6.76 16.23
C ALA A 223 -7.33 -7.51 16.78
N GLY A 224 -7.33 -8.84 16.69
CA GLY A 224 -8.46 -9.65 17.15
C GLY A 224 -9.74 -9.45 16.32
N GLY A 225 -10.89 -9.40 17.01
CA GLY A 225 -12.21 -9.18 16.40
C GLY A 225 -12.61 -7.70 16.29
N TRP A 226 -13.82 -7.45 15.81
CA TRP A 226 -14.33 -6.09 15.53
C TRP A 226 -14.33 -5.16 16.76
N HIS A 227 -14.81 -5.66 17.91
CA HIS A 227 -14.89 -4.89 19.15
C HIS A 227 -13.72 -5.11 20.10
N THR A 228 -12.54 -5.52 19.61
CA THR A 228 -11.36 -5.70 20.47
C THR A 228 -11.09 -4.42 21.26
N PRO A 229 -11.07 -4.46 22.61
CA PRO A 229 -10.76 -3.30 23.41
C PRO A 229 -9.31 -2.86 23.21
N ILE A 230 -9.10 -1.58 22.91
CA ILE A 230 -7.76 -0.98 22.82
C ILE A 230 -7.42 -0.13 24.04
N SER A 231 -8.44 0.24 24.81
CA SER A 231 -8.33 0.90 26.11
C SER A 231 -9.56 0.56 26.95
N ASN A 232 -9.62 1.06 28.19
CA ASN A 232 -10.81 0.91 29.04
C ASN A 232 -12.02 1.74 28.55
N LYS A 233 -11.84 2.61 27.55
CA LYS A 233 -12.90 3.50 27.04
C LYS A 233 -13.31 3.21 25.60
N TYR A 234 -12.44 2.57 24.83
CA TYR A 234 -12.59 2.47 23.38
C TYR A 234 -12.24 1.08 22.88
N THR A 235 -12.99 0.63 21.90
CA THR A 235 -12.66 -0.52 21.07
C THR A 235 -11.91 -0.10 19.82
N PHE A 236 -11.39 -1.08 19.09
CA PHE A 236 -10.80 -0.85 17.79
C PHE A 236 -11.84 -0.29 16.81
N SER A 237 -13.09 -0.79 16.83
CA SER A 237 -14.17 -0.28 15.96
C SER A 237 -14.49 1.20 16.19
N ASP A 238 -14.28 1.74 17.39
CA ASP A 238 -14.44 3.19 17.65
C ASP A 238 -13.44 4.05 16.87
N TRP A 239 -12.22 3.55 16.66
CA TRP A 239 -11.24 4.23 15.81
C TRP A 239 -11.59 4.09 14.33
N VAL A 240 -12.04 2.90 13.90
CA VAL A 240 -12.48 2.65 12.52
C VAL A 240 -13.66 3.57 12.15
N LYS A 241 -14.60 3.79 13.08
CA LYS A 241 -15.69 4.76 12.97
C LYS A 241 -15.20 6.19 12.81
N GLU A 242 -14.29 6.62 13.68
CA GLU A 242 -13.75 7.99 13.66
C GLU A 242 -13.06 8.31 12.33
N GLU A 243 -12.29 7.37 11.79
CA GLU A 243 -11.61 7.49 10.50
C GLU A 243 -12.52 7.19 9.29
N LYS A 244 -13.78 6.80 9.52
CA LYS A 244 -14.77 6.43 8.49
C LYS A 244 -14.23 5.40 7.49
N LEU A 245 -13.49 4.41 7.99
CA LEU A 245 -12.84 3.43 7.13
C LEU A 245 -13.84 2.41 6.60
N LYS A 246 -13.64 2.01 5.34
CA LYS A 246 -14.33 0.87 4.75
C LYS A 246 -13.78 -0.43 5.33
N VAL A 247 -14.65 -1.41 5.59
CA VAL A 247 -14.29 -2.67 6.26
C VAL A 247 -14.36 -3.83 5.29
N ILE A 248 -13.37 -4.73 5.34
CA ILE A 248 -13.43 -6.05 4.70
C ILE A 248 -13.49 -7.10 5.81
N LEU A 249 -14.49 -7.99 5.76
CA LEU A 249 -14.65 -9.06 6.72
C LEU A 249 -13.91 -10.33 6.27
N ILE A 250 -13.02 -10.86 7.10
CA ILE A 250 -12.37 -12.15 6.84
C ILE A 250 -13.11 -13.25 7.60
N VAL A 251 -13.66 -14.22 6.89
CA VAL A 251 -14.41 -15.34 7.47
C VAL A 251 -13.60 -16.62 7.33
N GLY A 252 -13.02 -17.08 8.44
CA GLY A 252 -12.43 -18.42 8.51
C GLY A 252 -13.53 -19.49 8.42
N ILE A 253 -13.52 -20.31 7.37
CA ILE A 253 -14.54 -21.34 7.15
C ILE A 253 -14.33 -22.49 8.13
N LYS A 254 -15.21 -22.53 9.15
CA LYS A 254 -15.26 -23.54 10.22
C LYS A 254 -16.61 -23.50 10.92
N LEU A 255 -16.88 -24.50 11.75
CA LEU A 255 -18.05 -24.48 12.63
C LEU A 255 -18.11 -23.18 13.46
N GLY A 256 -19.31 -22.58 13.52
CA GLY A 256 -19.56 -21.29 14.18
C GLY A 256 -19.29 -20.05 13.32
N CYS A 257 -18.65 -20.17 12.16
CA CYS A 257 -18.30 -19.00 11.34
C CYS A 257 -19.53 -18.26 10.79
N ILE A 258 -20.63 -18.97 10.50
CA ILE A 258 -21.88 -18.36 10.02
C ILE A 258 -22.41 -17.36 11.03
N ASN A 259 -22.55 -17.77 12.29
CA ASN A 259 -23.00 -16.91 13.37
C ASN A 259 -22.07 -15.69 13.53
N HIS A 260 -20.76 -15.92 13.64
CA HIS A 260 -19.80 -14.84 13.86
C HIS A 260 -19.78 -13.84 12.70
N ALA A 261 -19.84 -14.31 11.46
CA ALA A 261 -19.80 -13.43 10.30
C ALA A 261 -21.07 -12.55 10.22
N ILE A 262 -22.26 -13.13 10.46
CA ILE A 262 -23.53 -12.39 10.50
C ILE A 262 -23.52 -11.34 11.61
N LEU A 263 -23.11 -11.72 12.83
CA LEU A 263 -23.03 -10.79 13.97
C LEU A 263 -22.04 -9.66 13.70
N THR A 264 -20.89 -9.99 13.11
CA THR A 264 -19.86 -9.00 12.80
C THR A 264 -20.31 -8.03 11.71
N GLU A 265 -20.91 -8.52 10.62
CA GLU A 265 -21.45 -7.63 9.57
C GLU A 265 -22.55 -6.73 10.13
N LYS A 266 -23.51 -7.27 10.89
CA LYS A 266 -24.56 -6.46 11.51
C LYS A 266 -23.97 -5.38 12.41
N SER A 267 -22.95 -5.69 13.19
CA SER A 267 -22.26 -4.71 14.02
C SER A 267 -21.60 -3.60 13.18
N ILE A 268 -20.85 -3.95 12.13
CA ILE A 268 -20.24 -2.98 11.20
C ILE A 268 -21.31 -2.05 10.60
N LEU A 269 -22.43 -2.60 10.14
CA LEU A 269 -23.52 -1.82 9.56
C LEU A 269 -24.22 -0.93 10.60
N SER A 270 -24.42 -1.41 11.84
CA SER A 270 -24.99 -0.61 12.93
C SER A 270 -24.07 0.53 13.39
N ASP A 271 -22.77 0.37 13.21
CA ASP A 271 -21.76 1.41 13.41
C ASP A 271 -21.77 2.47 12.28
N ASN A 272 -22.74 2.39 11.35
CA ASN A 272 -22.89 3.24 10.15
C ASN A 272 -21.66 3.23 9.23
N LEU A 273 -20.95 2.10 9.19
CA LEU A 273 -19.80 1.89 8.32
C LEU A 273 -20.15 1.03 7.10
N ILE A 274 -19.33 1.17 6.06
CA ILE A 274 -19.44 0.38 4.84
C ILE A 274 -18.64 -0.91 5.02
N CYS A 275 -19.32 -2.06 5.02
CA CYS A 275 -18.66 -3.33 4.77
C CYS A 275 -18.54 -3.52 3.25
N SER A 276 -17.34 -3.34 2.73
CA SER A 276 -17.06 -3.38 1.29
C SER A 276 -17.09 -4.80 0.71
N GLY A 277 -17.13 -5.81 1.55
CA GLY A 277 -17.22 -7.20 1.16
C GLY A 277 -16.55 -8.11 2.18
N TRP A 278 -16.59 -9.40 1.90
CA TRP A 278 -15.99 -10.43 2.74
C TRP A 278 -15.16 -11.42 1.94
N ILE A 279 -14.20 -12.06 2.61
CA ILE A 279 -13.32 -13.08 2.04
C ILE A 279 -13.54 -14.38 2.81
N ALA A 280 -13.85 -15.45 2.08
CA ALA A 280 -13.88 -16.79 2.63
C ALA A 280 -12.44 -17.31 2.72
N ASN A 281 -11.99 -17.65 3.92
CA ASN A 281 -10.66 -18.21 4.14
C ASN A 281 -10.79 -19.67 4.61
N ASN A 282 -10.39 -20.62 3.76
CA ASN A 282 -10.45 -22.03 4.11
C ASN A 282 -9.28 -22.40 5.02
N ILE A 283 -9.58 -22.67 6.29
CA ILE A 283 -8.54 -22.92 7.31
C ILE A 283 -8.25 -24.41 7.55
N TYR A 284 -9.09 -25.30 6.99
CA TYR A 284 -8.91 -26.75 7.05
C TYR A 284 -8.71 -27.35 5.66
N PRO A 285 -7.87 -28.39 5.52
CA PRO A 285 -7.75 -29.12 4.27
C PRO A 285 -9.03 -29.91 3.96
N ASN A 286 -9.49 -29.87 2.70
CA ASN A 286 -10.53 -30.75 2.15
C ASN A 286 -11.82 -30.86 2.99
N ASP A 287 -12.34 -29.76 3.54
CA ASP A 287 -13.64 -29.77 4.20
C ASP A 287 -14.77 -29.87 3.17
N LYS A 288 -15.47 -31.02 3.17
CA LYS A 288 -16.61 -31.32 2.28
C LYS A 288 -17.76 -30.32 2.40
N TYR A 289 -17.86 -29.60 3.52
CA TYR A 289 -18.92 -28.63 3.75
C TYR A 289 -18.56 -27.20 3.33
N THR A 290 -17.33 -26.94 2.88
CA THR A 290 -16.85 -25.59 2.53
C THR A 290 -17.83 -24.84 1.62
N SER A 291 -18.28 -25.49 0.55
CA SER A 291 -19.23 -24.89 -0.41
C SER A 291 -20.58 -24.59 0.25
N CYS A 292 -21.06 -25.46 1.14
CA CYS A 292 -22.31 -25.26 1.89
C CYS A 292 -22.22 -24.09 2.87
N TYR A 293 -21.08 -23.95 3.58
CA TYR A 293 -20.82 -22.81 4.46
C TYR A 293 -20.84 -21.50 3.68
N ILE A 294 -20.11 -21.44 2.55
CA ILE A 294 -20.03 -20.24 1.71
C ILE A 294 -21.40 -19.90 1.13
N GLN A 295 -22.15 -20.89 0.64
CA GLN A 295 -23.50 -20.67 0.13
C GLN A 295 -24.44 -20.14 1.21
N THR A 296 -24.33 -20.65 2.43
CA THR A 296 -25.12 -20.15 3.57
C THR A 296 -24.76 -18.70 3.88
N LEU A 297 -23.46 -18.38 3.96
CA LEU A 297 -22.99 -17.02 4.19
C LEU A 297 -23.48 -16.04 3.11
N LEU A 298 -23.47 -16.44 1.83
CA LEU A 298 -24.01 -15.62 0.73
C LEU A 298 -25.49 -15.27 0.90
N ASN A 299 -26.28 -16.13 1.54
CA ASN A 299 -27.71 -15.88 1.77
C ASN A 299 -27.96 -14.89 2.93
N TYR A 300 -27.03 -14.80 3.89
CA TYR A 300 -27.22 -14.00 5.11
C TYR A 300 -26.38 -12.72 5.17
N ILE A 301 -25.24 -12.68 4.48
CA ILE A 301 -24.33 -11.54 4.44
C ILE A 301 -24.73 -10.64 3.28
N LYS A 302 -24.96 -9.35 3.57
CA LYS A 302 -25.38 -8.36 2.56
C LYS A 302 -24.22 -7.91 1.67
N SER A 303 -23.02 -7.90 2.22
CA SER A 303 -21.81 -7.44 1.55
C SER A 303 -21.31 -8.48 0.54
N PRO A 304 -20.70 -8.05 -0.58
CA PRO A 304 -20.31 -8.97 -1.64
C PRO A 304 -19.17 -9.90 -1.20
N LEU A 305 -19.22 -11.15 -1.65
CA LEU A 305 -18.06 -12.05 -1.58
C LEU A 305 -16.97 -11.55 -2.53
N LEU A 306 -15.84 -11.15 -1.96
CA LEU A 306 -14.69 -10.64 -2.70
C LEU A 306 -13.84 -11.79 -3.28
N GLY A 307 -13.75 -12.91 -2.57
CA GLY A 307 -12.96 -14.05 -3.04
C GLY A 307 -12.91 -15.18 -2.04
N ILE A 308 -12.38 -16.31 -2.49
CA ILE A 308 -12.14 -17.51 -1.69
C ILE A 308 -10.63 -17.75 -1.68
N VAL A 309 -10.07 -17.85 -0.48
CA VAL A 309 -8.69 -18.26 -0.26
C VAL A 309 -8.71 -19.77 0.03
N PRO A 310 -8.04 -20.60 -0.79
CA PRO A 310 -7.98 -22.04 -0.55
C PRO A 310 -7.16 -22.34 0.71
N TYR A 311 -7.25 -23.58 1.20
CA TYR A 311 -6.39 -24.01 2.29
C TYR A 311 -4.92 -23.99 1.85
N LEU A 312 -4.09 -23.24 2.56
CA LEU A 312 -2.66 -23.10 2.29
C LEU A 312 -1.88 -23.89 3.33
N LYS A 313 -1.31 -25.04 2.93
CA LYS A 313 -0.48 -25.89 3.80
C LYS A 313 0.76 -25.15 4.33
N ASN A 314 1.29 -24.21 3.56
CA ASN A 314 2.46 -23.41 3.95
C ASN A 314 2.19 -21.92 3.68
N ILE A 315 1.97 -21.16 4.75
CA ILE A 315 1.72 -19.72 4.70
C ILE A 315 2.89 -18.91 4.10
N ASN A 316 4.09 -19.47 4.07
CA ASN A 316 5.28 -18.83 3.49
C ASN A 316 5.46 -19.11 1.99
N LYS A 317 4.66 -20.03 1.42
CA LYS A 317 4.68 -20.40 0.00
C LYS A 317 3.26 -20.33 -0.56
N ILE A 318 2.82 -19.11 -0.83
CA ILE A 318 1.47 -18.85 -1.37
C ILE A 318 1.55 -18.82 -2.90
N ASN A 319 0.81 -19.71 -3.56
CA ASN A 319 0.58 -19.61 -5.00
C ASN A 319 -0.52 -18.57 -5.28
N ILE A 320 -0.12 -17.32 -5.54
CA ILE A 320 -1.05 -16.21 -5.78
C ILE A 320 -2.00 -16.47 -6.97
N ASN A 321 -1.64 -17.34 -7.92
CA ASN A 321 -2.49 -17.64 -9.08
C ASN A 321 -3.75 -18.43 -8.71
N GLU A 322 -3.74 -19.11 -7.55
CA GLU A 322 -4.89 -19.85 -7.03
C GLU A 322 -5.85 -18.96 -6.24
N ILE A 323 -5.45 -17.71 -5.95
CA ILE A 323 -6.24 -16.77 -5.16
C ILE A 323 -6.79 -15.68 -6.10
N LYS A 324 -8.12 -15.62 -6.21
CA LYS A 324 -8.81 -14.55 -6.93
C LYS A 324 -9.63 -13.71 -5.97
N ILE A 325 -9.16 -12.50 -5.70
CA ILE A 325 -9.87 -11.49 -4.92
C ILE A 325 -10.32 -10.38 -5.87
N LYS A 326 -11.63 -10.12 -5.91
CA LYS A 326 -12.23 -8.95 -6.52
C LYS A 326 -12.08 -7.80 -5.52
N LEU A 327 -11.28 -6.79 -5.87
CA LEU A 327 -11.17 -5.61 -5.03
C LEU A 327 -12.50 -4.85 -5.01
N PRO A 328 -12.91 -4.30 -3.85
CA PRO A 328 -14.08 -3.45 -3.79
C PRO A 328 -13.87 -2.18 -4.62
N LYS A 329 -14.96 -1.68 -5.21
CA LYS A 329 -14.95 -0.46 -6.04
C LYS A 329 -14.77 0.81 -5.21
#